data_AF-A0A8J9WKG9-F1
#
_entry.id   AF-A0A8J9WKG9-F1
#
_cell.length_a   1.000
_cell.length_b   1.000
_cell.length_c   1.000
_cell.angle_alpha   90.00
_cell.angle_beta   90.00
_cell.angle_gamma   90.00
#
_symmetry.space_group_name_H-M   'P 1'
#
loop_
_entity.id
_entity.type
_entity.pdbx_description
1 polymer ?
#
loop_
_entity_poly.entity_id
_entity_poly.type
_entity_poly.pdbx_seq_one_letter_code
_entity_poly.pdbx_strand_id
1 'polypeptide(L)'
;MAEPFTYGSDLVLKSASSKRQKLGEDFVFDSGAGQAGVRVLGICDGHYGKGAAAYVSSHFLSELQDRLSIDSHADRETTAAELRHAVTRTFIKLADCFERSKKISGTTLTVAILTGDLLTVANIGDCKAFLDDGVELIELTNSHRIEDNIGEQRRLQSAGALVGRSCAALTGPTAEGEKGIGKLRVWAKSGLGGLRIGRAIGSAEIGRCIVPHPHIRQVVVPSTGARLILGSDGLWDPLATSKVFSLCQQLPPQAAAARLSSVAYRAQGSEMKDDVAVIVADILPASSTSDWPAVRASLVKGPKSWVPTCFARPAVKDGGSDTCKALEVVADVDTWAEYAARCEASARKALTRDDSAMQDLDKQHTKVQQAATLPANHLAAPRLHIC
;
A
#
# COMPACT_ATOMS: atom_id res chain seq x y z
N MET A 1 37.86 5.46 -3.96
CA MET A 1 37.21 4.15 -3.74
C MET A 1 36.12 4.40 -2.72
N ALA A 2 34.85 4.30 -3.12
CA ALA A 2 33.76 4.38 -2.15
C ALA A 2 33.87 3.15 -1.24
N GLU A 3 33.81 3.35 0.07
CA GLU A 3 33.75 2.21 0.98
C GLU A 3 32.52 1.36 0.64
N PRO A 4 32.62 0.03 0.62
CA PRO A 4 31.47 -0.83 0.40
C PRO A 4 30.42 -0.51 1.46
N PHE A 5 29.21 -0.18 1.00
CA PHE A 5 28.06 0.04 1.87
C PHE A 5 27.72 -1.29 2.53
N THR A 6 28.23 -1.53 3.74
CA THR A 6 27.75 -2.62 4.60
C THR A 6 26.33 -2.28 4.99
N TYR A 7 25.38 -3.19 4.72
CA TYR A 7 24.00 -3.09 5.18
C TYR A 7 23.98 -2.54 6.61
N GLY A 8 23.54 -1.29 6.73
CA GLY A 8 23.65 -0.52 7.96
C GLY A 8 22.95 -1.25 9.09
N SER A 9 23.66 -1.40 10.20
CA SER A 9 23.25 -1.96 11.49
C SER A 9 22.97 -3.46 11.56
N ASP A 10 23.60 -4.09 12.56
CA ASP A 10 23.29 -5.43 13.08
C ASP A 10 21.87 -5.45 13.71
N LEU A 11 20.82 -4.99 13.04
CA LEU A 11 19.47 -5.04 13.58
C LEU A 11 18.88 -6.43 13.42
N VAL A 12 18.38 -6.97 14.53
CA VAL A 12 17.69 -8.24 14.60
C VAL A 12 16.23 -7.99 14.94
N LEU A 13 15.36 -8.63 14.17
CA LEU A 13 13.91 -8.58 14.39
C LEU A 13 13.47 -9.77 15.25
N LYS A 14 12.80 -9.50 16.38
CA LYS A 14 12.13 -10.50 17.23
C LYS A 14 10.64 -10.22 17.24
N SER A 15 9.87 -11.10 16.60
CA SER A 15 8.43 -10.97 16.39
C SER A 15 7.63 -11.94 17.26
N ALA A 16 6.39 -11.55 17.54
CA ALA A 16 5.34 -12.44 18.01
C ALA A 16 4.01 -12.04 17.40
N SER A 17 3.21 -13.04 17.04
CA SER A 17 1.85 -12.83 16.53
C SER A 17 0.80 -13.39 17.47
N SER A 18 -0.38 -12.79 17.49
CA SER A 18 -1.55 -13.32 18.20
C SER A 18 -2.80 -13.15 17.35
N LYS A 19 -3.68 -14.15 17.39
CA LYS A 19 -4.99 -14.11 16.72
C LYS A 19 -6.14 -14.43 17.67
N ARG A 20 -7.28 -13.77 17.46
CA ARG A 20 -8.60 -14.15 17.98
C ARG A 20 -9.54 -14.20 16.80
N GLN A 21 -10.32 -15.26 16.66
CA GLN A 21 -11.06 -15.50 15.43
C GLN A 21 -12.51 -15.89 15.75
N LYS A 22 -13.43 -15.31 15.00
CA LYS A 22 -14.84 -15.69 14.92
C LYS A 22 -15.15 -16.38 13.61
N LEU A 23 -14.67 -15.82 12.48
CA LEU A 23 -14.87 -16.35 11.13
C LEU A 23 -13.67 -17.17 10.64
N GLY A 24 -12.47 -16.87 11.14
CA GLY A 24 -11.26 -17.61 10.78
C GLY A 24 -10.68 -17.18 9.42
N GLU A 25 -10.88 -15.91 9.06
CA GLU A 25 -10.51 -15.32 7.77
C GLU A 25 -9.18 -14.55 7.85
N ASP A 26 -8.72 -14.20 9.07
CA ASP A 26 -7.43 -13.56 9.29
C ASP A 26 -6.23 -14.53 9.28
N PHE A 27 -5.18 -14.15 8.52
CA PHE A 27 -3.92 -14.87 8.43
C PHE A 27 -2.74 -13.97 8.79
N VAL A 28 -1.71 -14.59 9.36
CA VAL A 28 -0.42 -13.97 9.65
C VAL A 28 0.68 -14.86 9.10
N PHE A 29 1.77 -14.28 8.62
CA PHE A 29 2.95 -15.02 8.21
C PHE A 29 4.23 -14.29 8.62
N ASP A 30 5.27 -15.07 8.89
CA ASP A 30 6.61 -14.62 9.28
C ASP A 30 7.61 -15.50 8.53
N SER A 31 8.59 -14.89 7.86
CA SER A 31 9.65 -15.63 7.16
C SER A 31 10.58 -16.40 8.11
N GLY A 32 10.51 -16.11 9.42
CA GLY A 32 11.49 -16.56 10.39
C GLY A 32 12.88 -15.97 10.11
N ALA A 33 13.88 -16.42 10.87
CA ALA A 33 15.29 -16.08 10.64
C ALA A 33 15.82 -16.86 9.42
N GLY A 34 15.48 -16.41 8.21
CA GLY A 34 15.91 -17.00 6.94
C GLY A 34 17.26 -16.45 6.42
N GLN A 35 17.86 -17.15 5.45
CA GLN A 35 19.27 -17.08 5.04
C GLN A 35 19.75 -15.81 4.28
N ALA A 36 18.90 -14.81 4.05
CA ALA A 36 19.22 -13.70 3.13
C ALA A 36 19.32 -12.31 3.77
N GLY A 37 19.36 -12.18 5.10
CA GLY A 37 19.37 -10.86 5.76
C GLY A 37 18.06 -10.06 5.58
N VAL A 38 17.02 -10.68 5.00
CA VAL A 38 15.68 -10.13 4.82
C VAL A 38 14.71 -10.80 5.79
N ARG A 39 13.95 -10.01 6.53
CA ARG A 39 12.88 -10.48 7.42
C ARG A 39 11.54 -9.96 6.93
N VAL A 40 10.56 -10.84 6.77
CA VAL A 40 9.23 -10.50 6.26
C VAL A 40 8.16 -10.90 7.27
N LEU A 41 7.30 -9.95 7.61
CA LEU A 41 6.08 -10.16 8.40
C LEU A 41 4.89 -9.73 7.56
N GLY A 42 3.74 -10.38 7.71
CA GLY A 42 2.53 -9.94 7.03
C GLY A 42 1.23 -10.34 7.72
N ILE A 43 0.21 -9.51 7.50
CA ILE A 43 -1.18 -9.72 7.92
C ILE A 43 -2.06 -9.70 6.68
N CYS A 44 -2.94 -10.70 6.59
CA CYS A 44 -4.03 -10.76 5.64
C CYS A 44 -5.34 -10.74 6.42
N ASP A 45 -6.17 -9.73 6.21
CA ASP A 45 -7.54 -9.67 6.72
C ASP A 45 -8.46 -10.14 5.58
N GLY A 46 -9.13 -11.27 5.78
CA GLY A 46 -9.86 -11.98 4.74
C GLY A 46 -11.35 -11.66 4.78
N HIS A 47 -12.00 -11.64 3.62
CA HIS A 47 -13.44 -11.39 3.51
C HIS A 47 -14.09 -12.28 2.46
N TYR A 48 -15.38 -12.59 2.67
CA TYR A 48 -16.16 -13.52 1.83
C TYR A 48 -15.51 -14.92 1.72
N GLY A 49 -14.91 -15.39 2.80
CA GLY A 49 -14.19 -16.64 2.92
C GLY A 49 -12.67 -16.45 3.08
N LYS A 50 -12.02 -17.41 3.73
CA LYS A 50 -10.57 -17.40 3.96
C LYS A 50 -9.68 -17.68 2.74
N GLY A 51 -10.26 -17.89 1.56
CA GLY A 51 -9.56 -18.44 0.39
C GLY A 51 -8.39 -17.59 -0.09
N ALA A 52 -8.60 -16.28 -0.24
CA ALA A 52 -7.58 -15.34 -0.68
C ALA A 52 -6.50 -15.14 0.39
N ALA A 53 -6.90 -14.90 1.65
CA ALA A 53 -5.98 -14.72 2.77
C ALA A 53 -5.05 -15.93 2.97
N ALA A 54 -5.61 -17.14 2.94
CA ALA A 54 -4.83 -18.38 3.01
C ALA A 54 -3.85 -18.50 1.84
N TYR A 55 -4.32 -18.28 0.61
CA TYR A 55 -3.47 -18.33 -0.59
C TYR A 55 -2.29 -17.35 -0.50
N VAL A 56 -2.58 -16.07 -0.22
CA VAL A 56 -1.56 -15.03 -0.09
C VAL A 56 -0.55 -15.38 0.99
N SER A 57 -1.01 -15.78 2.19
CA SER A 57 -0.12 -16.09 3.31
C SER A 57 0.85 -17.25 3.02
N SER A 58 0.44 -18.22 2.21
CA SER A 58 1.28 -19.37 1.84
C SER A 58 2.23 -19.11 0.67
N HIS A 59 1.96 -18.13 -0.19
CA HIS A 59 2.72 -17.93 -1.44
C HIS A 59 3.55 -16.64 -1.45
N PHE A 60 3.24 -15.67 -0.58
CA PHE A 60 3.89 -14.35 -0.60
C PHE A 60 5.42 -14.44 -0.52
N LEU A 61 5.95 -15.24 0.40
CA LEU A 61 7.39 -15.37 0.62
C LEU A 61 8.11 -15.95 -0.61
N SER A 62 7.55 -17.02 -1.19
CA SER A 62 8.12 -17.64 -2.40
C SER A 62 8.11 -16.68 -3.58
N GLU A 63 6.98 -16.02 -3.83
CA GLU A 63 6.87 -15.07 -4.95
C GLU A 63 7.77 -13.84 -4.76
N LEU A 64 7.94 -13.36 -3.52
CA LEU A 64 8.89 -12.28 -3.25
C LEU A 64 10.33 -12.75 -3.48
N GLN A 65 10.72 -13.92 -2.96
CA GLN A 65 12.08 -14.46 -3.11
C GLN A 65 12.49 -14.60 -4.58
N ASP A 66 11.60 -15.09 -5.45
CA ASP A 66 11.85 -15.21 -6.90
C ASP A 66 12.15 -13.86 -7.59
N ARG A 67 11.84 -12.74 -6.93
CA ARG A 67 12.00 -11.37 -7.45
C ARG A 67 13.07 -10.58 -6.73
N LEU A 68 13.52 -11.02 -5.56
CA LEU A 68 14.59 -10.36 -4.83
C LEU A 68 15.93 -10.74 -5.45
N SER A 69 16.51 -9.79 -6.17
CA SER A 69 17.91 -9.81 -6.61
C SER A 69 18.63 -8.67 -5.89
N ILE A 70 18.70 -8.77 -4.57
CA ILE A 70 19.36 -7.75 -3.76
C ILE A 70 20.87 -7.87 -4.00
N ASP A 71 21.43 -6.91 -4.73
CA ASP A 71 22.87 -6.77 -4.83
C ASP A 71 23.42 -6.29 -3.47
N SER A 72 24.25 -7.12 -2.84
CA SER A 72 24.89 -6.81 -1.55
C SER A 72 25.79 -5.57 -1.60
N HIS A 73 26.09 -5.05 -2.79
CA HIS A 73 26.88 -3.85 -3.01
C HIS A 73 26.06 -2.61 -3.42
N ALA A 74 24.74 -2.75 -3.61
CA ALA A 74 23.87 -1.62 -3.92
C ALA A 74 23.78 -0.64 -2.75
N ASP A 75 23.66 0.66 -3.05
CA ASP A 75 23.34 1.65 -2.03
C ASP A 75 21.89 1.50 -1.54
N ARG A 76 21.57 2.21 -0.44
CA ARG A 76 20.24 2.14 0.19
C ARG A 76 19.11 2.55 -0.76
N GLU A 77 19.30 3.58 -1.57
CA GLU A 77 18.25 4.08 -2.46
C GLU A 77 17.94 3.08 -3.58
N THR A 78 18.99 2.48 -4.14
CA THR A 78 18.90 1.43 -5.15
C THR A 78 18.21 0.20 -4.57
N THR A 79 18.65 -0.27 -3.41
CA THR A 79 17.99 -1.36 -2.66
C THR A 79 16.52 -1.05 -2.41
N ALA A 80 16.22 0.18 -1.96
CA ALA A 80 14.87 0.60 -1.65
C ALA A 80 13.99 0.56 -2.91
N ALA A 81 14.48 1.07 -4.04
CA ALA A 81 13.77 1.04 -5.33
C ALA A 81 13.52 -0.39 -5.84
N GLU A 82 14.53 -1.25 -5.79
CA GLU A 82 14.41 -2.67 -6.18
C GLU A 82 13.37 -3.39 -5.32
N LEU A 83 13.39 -3.15 -4.00
CA LEU A 83 12.45 -3.75 -3.07
C LEU A 83 11.02 -3.23 -3.30
N ARG A 84 10.81 -1.92 -3.53
CA ARG A 84 9.50 -1.37 -3.90
C ARG A 84 8.93 -2.08 -5.13
N HIS A 85 9.78 -2.26 -6.14
CA HIS A 85 9.39 -2.88 -7.40
C HIS A 85 9.10 -4.38 -7.27
N ALA A 86 9.95 -5.11 -6.55
CA ALA A 86 9.76 -6.53 -6.27
C ALA A 86 8.45 -6.78 -5.50
N VAL A 87 8.21 -6.02 -4.43
CA VAL A 87 7.00 -6.13 -3.60
C VAL A 87 5.73 -5.80 -4.41
N THR A 88 5.75 -4.71 -5.18
CA THR A 88 4.61 -4.34 -6.04
C THR A 88 4.28 -5.46 -7.03
N ARG A 89 5.31 -6.05 -7.67
CA ARG A 89 5.14 -7.18 -8.59
C ARG A 89 4.63 -8.44 -7.90
N THR A 90 5.01 -8.68 -6.66
CA THR A 90 4.48 -9.80 -5.85
C THR A 90 2.99 -9.63 -5.60
N PHE A 91 2.54 -8.43 -5.18
CA PHE A 91 1.12 -8.15 -4.96
C PHE A 91 0.29 -8.39 -6.23
N ILE A 92 0.73 -7.82 -7.37
CA ILE A 92 0.05 -7.97 -8.66
C ILE A 92 0.02 -9.43 -9.09
N LYS A 93 1.15 -10.15 -9.01
CA LYS A 93 1.21 -11.56 -9.38
C LYS A 93 0.25 -12.42 -8.56
N LEU A 94 0.23 -12.23 -7.25
CA LEU A 94 -0.66 -12.99 -6.36
C LEU A 94 -2.13 -12.73 -6.70
N ALA A 95 -2.48 -11.47 -7.02
CA ALA A 95 -3.81 -11.13 -7.49
C ALA A 95 -4.17 -11.84 -8.81
N ASP A 96 -3.32 -11.72 -9.83
CA ASP A 96 -3.52 -12.38 -11.13
C ASP A 96 -3.62 -13.90 -10.99
N CYS A 97 -2.83 -14.50 -10.08
CA CYS A 97 -2.87 -15.92 -9.79
C CYS A 97 -4.16 -16.33 -9.09
N PHE A 98 -4.59 -15.56 -8.11
CA PHE A 98 -5.80 -15.86 -7.35
C PHE A 98 -7.07 -15.67 -8.18
N GLU A 99 -7.11 -14.67 -9.06
CA GLU A 99 -8.26 -14.41 -9.96
C GLU A 99 -8.61 -15.64 -10.83
N ARG A 100 -7.60 -16.41 -11.27
CA ARG A 100 -7.80 -17.65 -12.03
C ARG A 100 -8.57 -18.73 -11.26
N SER A 101 -8.62 -18.65 -9.92
CA SER A 101 -9.39 -19.59 -9.09
C SER A 101 -10.90 -19.36 -9.16
N LYS A 102 -11.35 -18.20 -9.68
CA LYS A 102 -12.77 -17.79 -9.76
C LYS A 102 -13.50 -17.77 -8.41
N LYS A 103 -12.77 -17.72 -7.29
CA LYS A 103 -13.33 -17.58 -5.95
C LYS A 103 -13.66 -16.11 -5.66
N ILE A 104 -14.74 -15.89 -4.91
CA ILE A 104 -15.20 -14.55 -4.51
C ILE A 104 -14.49 -13.98 -3.28
N SER A 105 -13.80 -14.83 -2.51
CA SER A 105 -13.06 -14.36 -1.33
C SER A 105 -12.01 -13.32 -1.73
N GLY A 106 -11.80 -12.32 -0.89
CA GLY A 106 -10.71 -11.39 -1.03
C GLY A 106 -9.95 -11.20 0.26
N THR A 107 -8.88 -10.42 0.22
CA THR A 107 -8.10 -10.09 1.40
C THR A 107 -7.36 -8.77 1.26
N THR A 108 -7.21 -8.06 2.38
CA THR A 108 -6.19 -7.02 2.55
C THR A 108 -4.80 -7.65 2.54
N LEU A 109 -3.76 -6.82 2.46
CA LEU A 109 -2.40 -7.29 2.67
C LEU A 109 -1.53 -6.14 3.18
N THR A 110 -1.06 -6.25 4.42
CA THR A 110 0.00 -5.40 4.97
C THR A 110 1.23 -6.25 5.20
N VAL A 111 2.36 -5.88 4.60
CA VAL A 111 3.64 -6.55 4.80
C VAL A 111 4.69 -5.58 5.29
N ALA A 112 5.54 -6.05 6.20
CA ALA A 112 6.72 -5.33 6.67
C ALA A 112 7.96 -6.16 6.34
N ILE A 113 8.90 -5.54 5.65
CA ILE A 113 10.13 -6.17 5.18
C ILE A 113 11.31 -5.37 5.73
N LEU A 114 12.12 -6.02 6.57
CA LEU A 114 13.36 -5.45 7.09
C LEU A 114 14.54 -6.00 6.30
N THR A 115 15.42 -5.13 5.83
CA THR A 115 16.68 -5.47 5.15
C THR A 115 17.78 -4.52 5.64
N GLY A 116 18.67 -5.02 6.50
CA GLY A 116 19.57 -4.16 7.30
C GLY A 116 18.77 -3.19 8.18
N ASP A 117 18.99 -1.88 7.99
CA ASP A 117 18.25 -0.79 8.65
C ASP A 117 17.00 -0.34 7.89
N LEU A 118 16.78 -0.79 6.66
CA LEU A 118 15.66 -0.37 5.84
C LEU A 118 14.40 -1.17 6.18
N LEU A 119 13.40 -0.50 6.72
CA LEU A 119 12.06 -1.04 6.92
C LEU A 119 11.13 -0.59 5.80
N THR A 120 10.66 -1.53 4.99
CA THR A 120 9.67 -1.33 3.93
C THR A 120 8.32 -1.86 4.37
N VAL A 121 7.30 -1.00 4.47
CA VAL A 121 5.92 -1.37 4.73
C VAL A 121 5.08 -1.15 3.48
N ALA A 122 4.42 -2.20 2.99
CA ALA A 122 3.52 -2.15 1.84
C ALA A 122 2.11 -2.57 2.26
N ASN A 123 1.10 -1.79 1.87
CA ASN A 123 -0.28 -1.96 2.30
C ASN A 123 -1.30 -1.88 1.16
N ILE A 124 -2.23 -2.82 1.11
CA ILE A 124 -3.55 -2.68 0.46
C ILE A 124 -4.64 -3.01 1.48
N GLY A 125 -5.75 -2.28 1.42
CA GLY A 125 -6.82 -2.40 2.40
C GLY A 125 -6.62 -1.48 3.61
N ASP A 126 -7.09 -1.91 4.77
CA ASP A 126 -7.31 -1.07 5.95
C ASP A 126 -6.72 -1.60 7.26
N CYS A 127 -5.99 -2.71 7.20
CA CYS A 127 -4.96 -3.04 8.16
C CYS A 127 -3.98 -1.87 8.33
N LYS A 128 -3.39 -1.75 9.53
CA LYS A 128 -2.45 -0.66 9.84
C LYS A 128 -1.17 -1.17 10.47
N ALA A 129 -0.10 -0.44 10.23
CA ALA A 129 1.20 -0.63 10.88
C ALA A 129 1.72 0.67 11.50
N PHE A 130 2.28 0.58 12.71
CA PHE A 130 2.90 1.69 13.42
C PHE A 130 4.31 1.33 13.88
N LEU A 131 5.21 2.32 13.85
CA LEU A 131 6.57 2.25 14.40
C LEU A 131 6.67 3.12 15.64
N ASP A 132 7.04 2.53 16.78
CA ASP A 132 7.48 3.22 17.98
C ASP A 132 9.01 3.28 17.93
N ASP A 133 9.56 4.47 17.69
CA ASP A 133 11.02 4.69 17.66
C ASP A 133 11.58 5.09 19.05
N GLY A 134 10.71 5.08 20.06
CA GLY A 134 11.01 5.46 21.43
C GLY A 134 10.73 6.93 21.74
N VAL A 135 10.55 7.77 20.72
CA VAL A 135 10.20 9.19 20.82
C VAL A 135 8.73 9.39 20.46
N GLU A 136 8.30 8.90 19.30
CA GLU A 136 6.94 9.00 18.80
C GLU A 136 6.42 7.69 18.22
N LEU A 137 5.11 7.67 17.92
CA LEU A 137 4.44 6.54 17.28
C LEU A 137 4.00 6.95 15.88
N ILE A 138 4.63 6.36 14.86
CA ILE A 138 4.56 6.80 13.46
C ILE A 138 3.73 5.80 12.67
N GLU A 139 2.66 6.24 12.02
CA GLU A 139 1.87 5.39 11.12
C GLU A 139 2.64 5.14 9.82
N LEU A 140 2.85 3.87 9.48
CA LEU A 140 3.60 3.45 8.29
C LEU A 140 2.69 3.11 7.10
N THR A 141 1.38 3.06 7.31
CA THR A 141 0.37 2.68 6.31
C THR A 141 -0.55 3.83 5.96
N ASN A 142 -1.00 3.91 4.72
CA ASN A 142 -2.19 4.68 4.36
C ASN A 142 -3.39 3.75 4.20
N SER A 143 -4.53 4.11 4.80
CA SER A 143 -5.75 3.30 4.74
C SER A 143 -6.45 3.46 3.40
N HIS A 144 -6.87 2.35 2.81
CA HIS A 144 -7.67 2.32 1.58
C HIS A 144 -9.18 2.21 1.86
N ARG A 145 -9.62 2.55 3.08
CA ARG A 145 -11.05 2.69 3.40
C ARG A 145 -11.66 3.81 2.60
N ILE A 146 -12.71 3.50 1.85
CA ILE A 146 -13.35 4.49 1.00
C ILE A 146 -14.12 5.53 1.82
N GLU A 147 -14.52 5.26 3.07
CA GLU A 147 -15.16 6.26 3.93
C GLU A 147 -14.23 7.47 4.18
N ASP A 148 -12.92 7.20 4.35
CA ASP A 148 -11.94 8.19 4.79
C ASP A 148 -10.99 8.62 3.65
N ASN A 149 -10.89 7.84 2.56
CA ASN A 149 -9.98 8.09 1.45
C ASN A 149 -10.72 8.59 0.20
N ILE A 150 -10.80 9.92 0.06
CA ILE A 150 -11.46 10.58 -1.07
C ILE A 150 -10.77 10.25 -2.42
N GLY A 151 -9.45 10.01 -2.42
CA GLY A 151 -8.72 9.61 -3.62
C GLY A 151 -9.20 8.26 -4.16
N GLU A 152 -9.35 7.27 -3.27
CA GLU A 152 -9.91 5.97 -3.61
C GLU A 152 -11.37 6.06 -4.03
N GLN A 153 -12.19 6.89 -3.37
CA GLN A 153 -13.58 7.14 -3.81
C GLN A 153 -13.64 7.62 -5.26
N ARG A 154 -12.87 8.68 -5.59
CA ARG A 154 -12.83 9.24 -6.95
C ARG A 154 -12.32 8.23 -7.97
N ARG A 155 -11.30 7.45 -7.61
CA ARG A 155 -10.75 6.39 -8.48
C ARG A 155 -11.80 5.34 -8.81
N LEU A 156 -12.54 4.87 -7.82
CA LEU A 156 -13.62 3.89 -8.00
C LEU A 156 -14.77 4.45 -8.83
N GLN A 157 -15.22 5.67 -8.54
CA GLN A 157 -16.28 6.35 -9.29
C GLN A 157 -15.88 6.59 -10.75
N SER A 158 -14.64 7.03 -11.00
CA SER A 158 -14.12 7.24 -12.36
C SER A 158 -13.99 5.93 -13.14
N ALA A 159 -13.80 4.80 -12.44
CA ALA A 159 -13.83 3.46 -13.03
C ALA A 159 -15.27 2.92 -13.25
N GLY A 160 -16.30 3.73 -12.98
CA GLY A 160 -17.70 3.34 -13.11
C GLY A 160 -18.18 2.38 -12.01
N ALA A 161 -17.47 2.29 -10.89
CA ALA A 161 -17.88 1.44 -9.78
C ALA A 161 -19.08 2.04 -9.04
N LEU A 162 -19.99 1.18 -8.59
CA LEU A 162 -21.15 1.58 -7.80
C LEU A 162 -20.71 1.81 -6.35
N VAL A 163 -20.61 3.08 -5.94
CA VAL A 163 -20.20 3.48 -4.60
C VAL A 163 -21.39 4.11 -3.87
N GLY A 164 -21.75 3.57 -2.71
CA GLY A 164 -22.89 4.05 -1.95
C GLY A 164 -23.01 3.39 -0.58
N ARG A 165 -23.76 4.01 0.32
CA ARG A 165 -24.18 3.35 1.58
C ARG A 165 -25.29 2.34 1.27
N SER A 166 -25.57 1.43 2.20
CA SER A 166 -26.65 0.45 2.01
C SER A 166 -28.02 1.16 1.98
N CYS A 167 -28.95 0.66 1.17
CA CYS A 167 -30.35 1.07 1.23
C CYS A 167 -31.00 0.58 2.54
N ALA A 168 -32.16 1.16 2.90
CA ALA A 168 -32.88 0.80 4.13
C ALA A 168 -33.29 -0.68 4.18
N ALA A 169 -33.53 -1.30 3.02
CA ALA A 169 -33.87 -2.72 2.90
C ALA A 169 -32.66 -3.66 3.06
N LEU A 170 -31.43 -3.13 3.15
CA LEU A 170 -30.17 -3.90 3.22
C LEU A 170 -29.94 -4.84 2.03
N THR A 171 -30.59 -4.59 0.90
CA THR A 171 -30.51 -5.42 -0.32
C THR A 171 -29.53 -4.89 -1.36
N GLY A 172 -28.89 -3.74 -1.12
CA GLY A 172 -27.94 -3.14 -2.05
C GLY A 172 -27.60 -1.69 -1.72
N PRO A 173 -27.01 -0.97 -2.67
CA PRO A 173 -26.72 0.46 -2.51
C PRO A 173 -28.01 1.29 -2.46
N THR A 174 -27.95 2.39 -1.73
CA THR A 174 -28.98 3.44 -1.74
C THR A 174 -29.12 4.07 -3.12
N ALA A 175 -30.34 4.50 -3.49
CA ALA A 175 -30.53 5.24 -4.73
C ALA A 175 -29.83 6.61 -4.67
N GLU A 176 -29.53 7.19 -5.83
CA GLU A 176 -28.91 8.50 -5.92
C GLU A 176 -29.80 9.56 -5.24
N GLY A 177 -29.19 10.39 -4.38
CA GLY A 177 -29.91 11.42 -3.61
C GLY A 177 -30.60 10.92 -2.33
N GLU A 178 -30.66 9.61 -2.08
CA GLU A 178 -31.23 9.05 -0.86
C GLU A 178 -30.21 8.91 0.28
N LYS A 179 -30.69 9.02 1.52
CA LYS A 179 -29.86 8.83 2.72
C LYS A 179 -29.73 7.35 3.05
N GLY A 180 -28.63 6.73 2.64
CA GLY A 180 -28.31 5.34 2.99
C GLY A 180 -27.89 5.14 4.45
N ILE A 181 -27.78 3.88 4.87
CA ILE A 181 -27.42 3.43 6.22
C ILE A 181 -26.03 2.78 6.25
N GLY A 182 -25.38 2.86 7.42
CA GLY A 182 -24.08 2.25 7.66
C GLY A 182 -22.93 2.98 6.94
N LYS A 183 -21.80 2.29 6.79
CA LYS A 183 -20.57 2.82 6.16
C LYS A 183 -20.63 2.74 4.64
N LEU A 184 -19.87 3.61 3.97
CA LEU A 184 -19.75 3.65 2.52
C LEU A 184 -19.18 2.33 2.00
N ARG A 185 -19.75 1.81 0.91
CA ARG A 185 -19.31 0.58 0.27
C ARG A 185 -19.15 0.77 -1.24
N VAL A 186 -18.22 0.03 -1.82
CA VAL A 186 -18.17 -0.25 -3.24
C VAL A 186 -18.84 -1.59 -3.49
N TRP A 187 -19.81 -1.61 -4.39
CA TRP A 187 -20.74 -2.72 -4.57
C TRP A 187 -20.40 -3.57 -5.78
N ALA A 188 -20.70 -4.87 -5.68
CA ALA A 188 -20.70 -5.73 -6.84
C ALA A 188 -21.77 -5.28 -7.85
N LYS A 189 -21.57 -5.59 -9.14
CA LYS A 189 -22.55 -5.24 -10.19
C LYS A 189 -23.93 -5.88 -9.98
N SER A 190 -23.99 -6.99 -9.26
CA SER A 190 -25.25 -7.63 -8.85
C SER A 190 -26.02 -6.84 -7.80
N GLY A 191 -25.41 -5.83 -7.17
CA GLY A 191 -25.94 -5.12 -6.01
C GLY A 191 -25.84 -5.89 -4.70
N LEU A 192 -25.45 -7.17 -4.72
CA LEU A 192 -25.31 -8.01 -3.54
C LEU A 192 -23.84 -8.12 -3.13
N GLY A 193 -23.55 -7.75 -1.89
CA GLY A 193 -22.18 -7.68 -1.38
C GLY A 193 -21.51 -6.35 -1.72
N GLY A 194 -20.62 -5.90 -0.83
CA GLY A 194 -19.92 -4.65 -1.00
C GLY A 194 -18.81 -4.46 0.03
N LEU A 195 -17.70 -3.92 -0.42
CA LEU A 195 -16.50 -3.72 0.37
C LEU A 195 -16.37 -2.29 0.88
N ARG A 196 -15.74 -2.14 2.04
CA ARG A 196 -15.40 -0.82 2.61
C ARG A 196 -14.04 -0.30 2.12
N ILE A 197 -13.30 -1.10 1.35
CA ILE A 197 -11.95 -0.81 0.88
C ILE A 197 -11.89 -0.76 -0.65
N GLY A 198 -10.99 0.08 -1.17
CA GLY A 198 -10.76 0.21 -2.62
C GLY A 198 -9.70 -0.72 -3.20
N ARG A 199 -8.89 -1.38 -2.35
CA ARG A 199 -7.76 -2.21 -2.75
C ARG A 199 -7.74 -3.52 -1.98
N ALA A 200 -7.55 -4.62 -2.69
CA ALA A 200 -7.48 -5.97 -2.14
C ALA A 200 -6.87 -6.93 -3.17
N ILE A 201 -6.51 -8.13 -2.73
CA ILE A 201 -6.30 -9.30 -3.60
C ILE A 201 -7.62 -10.09 -3.63
N GLY A 202 -8.09 -10.48 -4.81
CA GLY A 202 -9.40 -11.13 -5.00
C GLY A 202 -10.54 -10.13 -5.20
N SER A 203 -11.75 -10.45 -4.71
CA SER A 203 -12.95 -9.59 -4.84
C SER A 203 -13.37 -9.29 -6.29
N ALA A 204 -13.18 -10.26 -7.19
CA ALA A 204 -13.40 -10.09 -8.62
C ALA A 204 -14.86 -9.79 -8.99
N GLU A 205 -15.82 -10.10 -8.11
CA GLU A 205 -17.25 -9.80 -8.26
C GLU A 205 -17.57 -8.29 -8.28
N ILE A 206 -16.71 -7.47 -7.66
CA ILE A 206 -16.78 -6.00 -7.74
C ILE A 206 -16.15 -5.52 -9.05
N GLY A 207 -15.11 -6.22 -9.48
CA GLY A 207 -14.43 -6.02 -10.76
C GLY A 207 -13.04 -5.43 -10.60
N ARG A 208 -12.40 -5.18 -11.74
CA ARG A 208 -10.99 -4.76 -11.83
C ARG A 208 -10.72 -3.33 -11.31
N CYS A 209 -11.74 -2.66 -10.77
CA CYS A 209 -11.58 -1.41 -10.04
C CYS A 209 -11.05 -1.64 -8.61
N ILE A 210 -11.09 -2.87 -8.09
CA ILE A 210 -10.34 -3.24 -6.89
C ILE A 210 -8.93 -3.62 -7.33
N VAL A 211 -7.95 -2.79 -6.95
CA VAL A 211 -6.59 -2.88 -7.49
C VAL A 211 -5.63 -3.47 -6.44
N PRO A 212 -4.70 -4.35 -6.82
CA PRO A 212 -3.70 -4.94 -5.92
C PRO A 212 -2.44 -4.08 -5.82
N HIS A 213 -2.57 -2.76 -5.94
CA HIS A 213 -1.43 -1.83 -5.93
C HIS A 213 -1.20 -1.27 -4.52
N PRO A 214 -0.09 -1.61 -3.86
CA PRO A 214 0.16 -1.14 -2.50
C PRO A 214 0.51 0.34 -2.45
N HIS A 215 0.15 0.98 -1.35
CA HIS A 215 0.90 2.10 -0.80
C HIS A 215 2.16 1.54 -0.11
N ILE A 216 3.33 2.12 -0.38
CA ILE A 216 4.60 1.67 0.17
C ILE A 216 5.28 2.84 0.89
N ARG A 217 5.63 2.63 2.16
CA ARG A 217 6.46 3.54 2.94
C ARG A 217 7.75 2.85 3.37
N GLN A 218 8.88 3.50 3.15
CA GLN A 218 10.20 3.02 3.48
C GLN A 218 10.90 3.99 4.41
N VAL A 219 11.40 3.47 5.53
CA VAL A 219 12.03 4.26 6.58
C VAL A 219 13.31 3.60 7.05
N VAL A 220 14.26 4.39 7.53
CA VAL A 220 15.46 3.88 8.19
C VAL A 220 15.17 3.71 9.66
N VAL A 221 15.30 2.48 10.16
CA VAL A 221 15.15 2.16 11.57
C VAL A 221 16.33 2.76 12.34
N PRO A 222 16.10 3.50 13.44
CA PRO A 222 17.19 4.01 14.26
C PRO A 222 18.12 2.91 14.75
N SER A 223 19.43 3.19 14.82
CA SER A 223 20.41 2.24 15.35
C SER A 223 20.21 1.90 16.82
N THR A 224 19.42 2.70 17.55
CA THR A 224 18.96 2.40 18.92
C THR A 224 17.91 1.30 18.95
N GLY A 225 17.27 1.02 17.82
CA GLY A 225 16.15 0.10 17.68
C GLY A 225 14.78 0.80 17.64
N ALA A 226 13.76 0.00 17.34
CA ALA A 226 12.35 0.41 17.29
C ALA A 226 11.43 -0.78 17.57
N ARG A 227 10.15 -0.51 17.82
CA ARG A 227 9.08 -1.52 17.85
C ARG A 227 8.08 -1.29 16.74
N LEU A 228 7.79 -2.33 16.00
CA LEU A 228 6.79 -2.38 14.94
C LEU A 228 5.52 -3.09 15.44
N ILE A 229 4.36 -2.52 15.16
CA ILE A 229 3.04 -3.06 15.52
C ILE A 229 2.19 -3.12 14.25
N LEU A 230 1.82 -4.32 13.80
CA LEU A 230 0.86 -4.54 12.71
C LEU A 230 -0.44 -5.09 13.29
N GLY A 231 -1.58 -4.69 12.73
CA GLY A 231 -2.86 -5.31 13.06
C GLY A 231 -3.91 -5.20 11.96
N SER A 232 -4.84 -6.16 11.95
CA SER A 232 -6.08 -6.07 11.17
C SER A 232 -7.02 -5.02 11.74
N ASP A 233 -8.08 -4.68 11.02
CA ASP A 233 -9.00 -3.66 11.48
C ASP A 233 -9.74 -4.05 12.78
N GLY A 234 -9.87 -5.35 13.06
CA GLY A 234 -10.34 -5.88 14.33
C GLY A 234 -9.50 -5.45 15.55
N LEU A 235 -8.23 -5.02 15.37
CA LEU A 235 -7.44 -4.34 16.40
C LEU A 235 -7.75 -2.84 16.46
N TRP A 236 -7.76 -2.18 15.31
CA TRP A 236 -7.72 -0.72 15.19
C TRP A 236 -9.08 -0.03 15.28
N ASP A 237 -10.17 -0.72 14.95
CA ASP A 237 -11.53 -0.20 15.06
C ASP A 237 -12.04 -0.10 16.50
N PRO A 238 -11.88 -1.14 17.35
CA PRO A 238 -12.38 -1.06 18.73
C PRO A 238 -11.48 -0.29 19.68
N LEU A 239 -10.22 0.00 19.32
CA LEU A 239 -9.23 0.64 20.21
C LEU A 239 -8.62 1.89 19.57
N ALA A 240 -8.60 2.98 20.35
CA ALA A 240 -7.81 4.15 19.97
C ALA A 240 -6.30 3.82 19.90
N THR A 241 -5.58 4.43 18.96
CA THR A 241 -4.14 4.22 18.76
C THR A 241 -3.33 4.43 20.06
N SER A 242 -3.64 5.48 20.83
CA SER A 242 -3.01 5.75 22.12
C SER A 242 -3.23 4.62 23.14
N LYS A 243 -4.39 3.96 23.08
CA LYS A 243 -4.70 2.82 23.94
C LYS A 243 -3.86 1.60 23.53
N VAL A 244 -3.80 1.27 22.23
CA VAL A 244 -2.95 0.20 21.69
C VAL A 244 -1.51 0.38 22.16
N PHE A 245 -0.98 1.59 22.01
CA PHE A 245 0.36 1.94 22.45
C PHE A 245 0.58 1.69 23.95
N SER A 246 -0.28 2.28 24.80
CA SER A 246 -0.18 2.14 26.25
C SER A 246 -0.24 0.68 26.74
N LEU A 247 -0.95 -0.18 26.02
CA LEU A 247 -1.14 -1.59 26.38
C LEU A 247 0.07 -2.46 26.08
N CYS A 248 0.92 -2.05 25.13
CA CYS A 248 2.04 -2.86 24.67
C CYS A 248 3.42 -2.27 25.00
N GLN A 249 3.54 -0.96 25.24
CA GLN A 249 4.85 -0.26 25.33
C GLN A 249 5.80 -0.83 26.42
N GLN A 250 5.28 -1.47 27.47
CA GLN A 250 6.07 -2.05 28.58
C GLN A 250 6.14 -3.58 28.56
N LEU A 251 5.64 -4.23 27.50
CA LEU A 251 5.56 -5.68 27.41
C LEU A 251 6.54 -6.22 26.37
N PRO A 252 7.10 -7.43 26.54
CA PRO A 252 7.79 -8.12 25.45
C PRO A 252 6.81 -8.47 24.31
N PRO A 253 7.29 -8.70 23.08
CA PRO A 253 6.44 -8.88 21.90
C PRO A 253 5.31 -9.91 22.07
N GLN A 254 5.61 -11.06 22.69
CA GLN A 254 4.67 -12.16 22.91
C GLN A 254 3.52 -11.73 23.83
N ALA A 255 3.85 -11.11 24.97
CA ALA A 255 2.86 -10.62 25.93
C ALA A 255 2.06 -9.43 25.36
N ALA A 256 2.73 -8.55 24.62
CA ALA A 256 2.11 -7.43 23.92
C ALA A 256 1.06 -7.91 22.90
N ALA A 257 1.45 -8.79 21.97
CA ALA A 257 0.53 -9.31 20.95
C ALA A 257 -0.68 -10.03 21.57
N ALA A 258 -0.46 -10.87 22.59
CA ALA A 258 -1.53 -11.56 23.31
C ALA A 258 -2.46 -10.60 24.06
N ARG A 259 -1.91 -9.54 24.68
CA ARG A 259 -2.68 -8.52 25.39
C ARG A 259 -3.53 -7.70 24.43
N LEU A 260 -2.95 -7.26 23.32
CA LEU A 260 -3.63 -6.46 22.29
C LEU A 260 -4.79 -7.24 21.68
N SER A 261 -4.55 -8.46 21.18
CA SER A 261 -5.61 -9.27 20.56
C SER A 261 -6.74 -9.58 21.54
N SER A 262 -6.41 -9.85 22.81
CA SER A 262 -7.40 -10.14 23.84
C SER A 262 -8.23 -8.94 24.26
N VAL A 263 -7.63 -7.75 24.37
CA VAL A 263 -8.35 -6.52 24.73
C VAL A 263 -9.22 -6.04 23.57
N ALA A 264 -8.69 -6.04 22.35
CA ALA A 264 -9.46 -5.66 21.16
C ALA A 264 -10.67 -6.55 20.95
N TYR A 265 -10.49 -7.88 20.98
CA TYR A 265 -11.59 -8.83 20.80
C TYR A 265 -12.67 -8.74 21.90
N ARG A 266 -12.32 -8.27 23.10
CA ARG A 266 -13.29 -7.99 24.18
C ARG A 266 -14.01 -6.65 24.02
N ALA A 267 -13.34 -5.66 23.43
CA ALA A 267 -13.91 -4.33 23.22
C ALA A 267 -14.92 -4.29 22.05
N GLN A 268 -14.86 -5.26 21.14
CA GLN A 268 -15.87 -5.45 20.09
C GLN A 268 -17.23 -5.86 20.68
N GLY A 269 -18.31 -5.45 20.01
CA GLY A 269 -19.69 -5.80 20.36
C GLY A 269 -19.96 -7.30 20.27
N SER A 270 -20.96 -7.79 21.01
CA SER A 270 -21.28 -9.23 21.10
C SER A 270 -21.92 -9.80 19.84
N GLU A 271 -22.59 -8.97 19.03
CA GLU A 271 -23.42 -9.43 17.90
C GLU A 271 -22.63 -9.62 16.60
N MET A 272 -21.57 -8.83 16.38
CA MET A 272 -20.70 -8.94 15.20
C MET A 272 -19.26 -8.70 15.61
N LYS A 273 -18.57 -9.79 15.99
CA LYS A 273 -17.14 -9.76 16.28
C LYS A 273 -16.36 -10.04 15.01
N ASP A 274 -15.37 -9.21 14.80
CA ASP A 274 -14.38 -9.40 13.76
C ASP A 274 -13.28 -10.35 14.23
N ASP A 275 -12.56 -10.92 13.27
CA ASP A 275 -11.26 -11.52 13.56
C ASP A 275 -10.29 -10.43 14.02
N VAL A 276 -9.28 -10.81 14.80
CA VAL A 276 -8.23 -9.91 15.26
C VAL A 276 -6.90 -10.60 15.06
N ALA A 277 -6.09 -10.06 14.15
CA ALA A 277 -4.70 -10.43 13.97
C ALA A 277 -3.78 -9.29 14.41
N VAL A 278 -2.74 -9.63 15.17
CA VAL A 278 -1.74 -8.68 15.66
C VAL A 278 -0.36 -9.28 15.50
N ILE A 279 0.61 -8.49 15.03
CA ILE A 279 2.03 -8.79 15.10
C ILE A 279 2.73 -7.66 15.85
N VAL A 280 3.54 -8.00 16.85
CA VAL A 280 4.44 -7.06 17.52
C VAL A 280 5.86 -7.55 17.27
N ALA A 281 6.74 -6.65 16.82
CA ALA A 281 8.13 -6.98 16.53
C ALA A 281 9.08 -5.93 17.09
N ASP A 282 10.09 -6.39 17.82
CA ASP A 282 11.20 -5.55 18.29
C ASP A 282 12.34 -5.65 17.30
N ILE A 283 12.79 -4.51 16.79
CA ILE A 283 13.93 -4.37 15.88
C ILE A 283 15.06 -3.73 16.70
N LEU A 284 16.02 -4.53 17.15
CA LEU A 284 17.05 -4.11 18.09
C LEU A 284 18.44 -4.49 17.59
N PRO A 285 19.52 -3.79 18.02
CA PRO A 285 20.88 -4.21 17.72
C PRO A 285 21.14 -5.65 18.19
N ALA A 286 21.91 -6.43 17.43
CA ALA A 286 22.23 -7.83 17.72
C ALA A 286 23.04 -7.95 19.01
N SER A 287 23.86 -6.93 19.31
CA SER A 287 24.61 -6.81 20.56
C SER A 287 23.73 -6.47 21.76
N SER A 288 22.45 -6.09 21.55
CA SER A 288 21.56 -5.72 22.64
C SER A 288 21.15 -6.94 23.45
N THR A 289 21.43 -6.88 24.76
CA THR A 289 20.92 -7.81 25.77
C THR A 289 19.58 -7.37 26.36
N SER A 290 19.15 -6.15 26.05
CA SER A 290 17.91 -5.54 26.55
C SER A 290 16.74 -5.77 25.59
N ASP A 291 15.52 -5.75 26.13
CA ASP A 291 14.28 -5.74 25.35
C ASP A 291 13.86 -4.32 24.98
N TRP A 292 12.86 -4.18 24.09
CA TRP A 292 12.39 -2.85 23.68
C TRP A 292 11.92 -1.97 24.84
N PRO A 293 11.14 -2.45 25.83
CA PRO A 293 10.78 -1.65 27.00
C PRO A 293 11.98 -1.01 27.71
N ALA A 294 13.07 -1.76 27.94
CA ALA A 294 14.27 -1.24 28.57
C ALA A 294 15.02 -0.24 27.68
N VAL A 295 15.17 -0.55 26.39
CA VAL A 295 15.80 0.37 25.40
C VAL A 295 15.02 1.68 25.35
N ARG A 296 13.70 1.61 25.13
CA ARG A 296 12.82 2.78 25.08
C ARG A 296 12.90 3.62 26.34
N ALA A 297 12.89 3.02 27.53
CA ALA A 297 13.01 3.74 28.79
C ALA A 297 14.33 4.53 28.89
N SER A 298 15.40 4.06 28.25
CA SER A 298 16.68 4.77 28.21
C SER A 298 16.70 5.98 27.26
N LEU A 299 15.86 5.97 26.22
CA LEU A 299 15.74 7.03 25.21
C LEU A 299 14.91 8.21 25.71
N VAL A 300 13.92 7.96 26.57
CA VAL A 300 13.05 9.00 27.15
C VAL A 300 13.79 9.74 28.28
N LYS A 301 14.70 10.65 27.93
CA LYS A 301 15.31 11.63 28.86
C LYS A 301 14.83 13.04 28.52
N GLY A 302 13.65 13.44 29.02
CA GLY A 302 13.11 14.79 28.82
C GLY A 302 11.66 14.95 29.32
N PRO A 303 11.17 16.19 29.53
CA PRO A 303 9.81 16.43 30.01
C PRO A 303 8.76 15.87 29.03
N LYS A 304 7.74 15.22 29.59
CA LYS A 304 6.73 14.45 28.87
C LYS A 304 5.73 15.37 28.15
N SER A 305 6.02 15.81 26.93
CA SER A 305 4.99 16.43 26.06
C SER A 305 4.57 15.45 24.97
N TRP A 306 3.58 14.62 25.27
CA TRP A 306 2.86 13.87 24.25
C TRP A 306 1.91 14.82 23.52
N VAL A 307 2.21 15.14 22.27
CA VAL A 307 1.25 15.77 21.34
C VAL A 307 1.24 14.94 20.06
N PRO A 308 0.10 14.34 19.66
CA PRO A 308 0.00 13.64 18.39
C PRO A 308 0.24 14.59 17.21
N THR A 309 1.20 14.28 16.35
CA THR A 309 1.55 15.06 15.13
C THR A 309 0.52 14.91 14.00
N CYS A 310 -0.70 14.41 14.28
CA CYS A 310 -1.73 14.14 13.28
C CYS A 310 -2.71 15.29 13.00
N PHE A 311 -2.44 16.51 13.47
CA PHE A 311 -3.13 17.71 12.99
C PHE A 311 -2.12 18.72 12.46
N ALA A 312 -2.24 19.06 11.18
CA ALA A 312 -1.53 20.18 10.58
C ALA A 312 -1.61 21.41 11.51
N ARG A 313 -0.46 21.90 11.98
CA ARG A 313 -0.34 23.24 12.53
C ARG A 313 0.85 23.97 11.90
N PRO A 314 0.70 25.27 11.57
CA PRO A 314 1.80 26.06 11.04
C PRO A 314 2.88 26.21 12.11
N ALA A 315 4.13 26.27 11.66
CA ALA A 315 5.33 26.38 12.46
C ALA A 315 5.18 27.42 13.59
N VAL A 316 5.19 26.95 14.84
CA VAL A 316 5.47 27.78 16.01
C VAL A 316 6.97 27.65 16.26
N LYS A 317 7.68 28.77 16.17
CA LYS A 317 9.09 28.88 16.53
C LYS A 317 9.20 28.93 18.05
N ASP A 318 9.54 27.81 18.68
CA ASP A 318 10.09 27.82 20.03
C ASP A 318 11.57 27.39 19.97
N GLY A 319 12.42 28.30 20.46
CA GLY A 319 13.88 28.24 20.37
C GLY A 319 14.53 27.35 21.44
N GLY A 320 14.21 26.07 21.43
CA GLY A 320 14.96 25.03 22.16
C GLY A 320 15.54 24.03 21.17
N SER A 321 16.84 23.76 21.21
CA SER A 321 17.46 22.75 20.34
C SER A 321 17.14 21.33 20.84
N ASP A 322 15.92 20.86 20.60
CA ASP A 322 15.58 19.44 20.72
C ASP A 322 16.09 18.73 19.45
N THR A 323 17.29 18.17 19.52
CA THR A 323 17.88 17.40 18.42
C THR A 323 17.39 15.95 18.43
N CYS A 324 16.08 15.73 18.47
CA CYS A 324 15.51 14.46 18.01
C CYS A 324 15.43 14.55 16.49
N LYS A 325 16.37 13.90 15.78
CA LYS A 325 16.27 13.78 14.31
C LYS A 325 14.95 13.09 13.99
N ALA A 326 14.14 13.73 13.14
CA ALA A 326 12.94 13.10 12.58
C ALA A 326 13.30 11.78 11.89
N LEU A 327 12.39 10.80 11.95
CA LEU A 327 12.57 9.51 11.28
C LEU A 327 12.88 9.71 9.79
N GLU A 328 13.97 9.11 9.32
CA GLU A 328 14.38 9.21 7.92
C GLU A 328 13.43 8.39 7.04
N VAL A 329 12.67 9.08 6.19
CA VAL A 329 11.79 8.47 5.19
C VAL A 329 12.55 8.39 3.86
N VAL A 330 12.79 7.17 3.39
CA VAL A 330 13.44 6.90 2.10
C VAL A 330 12.43 7.01 0.96
N ALA A 331 11.21 6.51 1.15
CA ALA A 331 10.15 6.61 0.16
C ALA A 331 8.76 6.58 0.79
N ASP A 332 7.81 7.26 0.16
CA ASP A 332 6.38 7.22 0.50
C ASP A 332 5.60 7.31 -0.82
N VAL A 333 5.16 6.16 -1.32
CA VAL A 333 4.75 5.97 -2.72
C VAL A 333 3.41 5.26 -2.81
N ASP A 334 2.48 5.82 -3.56
CA ASP A 334 1.30 5.10 -4.05
C ASP A 334 1.60 4.49 -5.43
N THR A 335 1.79 3.17 -5.46
CA THR A 335 2.19 2.48 -6.70
C THR A 335 1.10 2.49 -7.77
N TRP A 336 -0.17 2.68 -7.40
CA TRP A 336 -1.26 2.84 -8.37
C TRP A 336 -1.13 4.19 -9.07
N ALA A 337 -0.87 5.26 -8.31
CA ALA A 337 -0.70 6.60 -8.87
C ALA A 337 0.46 6.65 -9.87
N GLU A 338 1.60 6.02 -9.54
CA GLU A 338 2.73 5.89 -10.47
C GLU A 338 2.37 5.07 -11.72
N TYR A 339 1.63 3.98 -11.56
CA TYR A 339 1.17 3.16 -12.68
C TYR A 339 0.23 3.96 -13.60
N ALA A 340 -0.78 4.61 -13.03
CA ALA A 340 -1.73 5.44 -13.77
C ALA A 340 -1.04 6.56 -14.54
N ALA A 341 -0.12 7.29 -13.89
CA ALA A 341 0.66 8.35 -14.54
C ALA A 341 1.50 7.83 -15.72
N ARG A 342 2.12 6.64 -15.58
CA ARG A 342 2.86 5.98 -16.67
C ARG A 342 1.96 5.58 -17.83
N CYS A 343 0.77 5.06 -17.55
CA CYS A 343 -0.22 4.73 -18.57
C CYS A 343 -0.69 5.97 -19.32
N GLU A 344 -1.03 7.05 -18.62
CA GLU A 344 -1.41 8.33 -19.23
C GLU A 344 -0.30 8.92 -20.09
N ALA A 345 0.94 8.94 -19.59
CA ALA A 345 2.09 9.42 -20.36
C ALA A 345 2.32 8.58 -21.62
N SER A 346 2.14 7.26 -21.53
CA SER A 346 2.25 6.35 -22.66
C SER A 346 1.14 6.58 -23.69
N ALA A 347 -0.10 6.78 -23.24
CA ALA A 347 -1.23 7.11 -24.11
C ALA A 347 -1.04 8.46 -24.83
N ARG A 348 -0.59 9.49 -24.11
CA ARG A 348 -0.23 10.79 -24.72
C ARG A 348 0.86 10.65 -25.75
N LYS A 349 1.90 9.87 -25.46
CA LYS A 349 3.01 9.60 -26.41
C LYS A 349 2.52 8.86 -27.66
N ALA A 350 1.59 7.92 -27.52
CA ALA A 350 0.97 7.23 -28.65
C ALA A 350 0.19 8.19 -29.55
N LEU A 351 -0.68 9.04 -28.96
CA LEU A 351 -1.43 10.06 -29.70
C LEU A 351 -0.50 11.02 -30.49
N THR A 352 0.60 11.49 -29.87
CA THR A 352 1.55 12.38 -30.57
C THR A 352 2.31 11.70 -31.73
N ARG A 353 2.49 10.37 -31.68
CA ARG A 353 3.13 9.60 -32.77
C ARG A 353 2.19 9.44 -33.95
N ASP A 354 0.92 9.16 -33.68
CA ASP A 354 -0.09 9.06 -34.74
C ASP A 354 -0.37 10.43 -35.37
N ASP A 355 -0.39 11.51 -34.57
CA ASP A 355 -0.56 12.87 -35.07
C ASP A 355 0.63 13.35 -35.92
N SER A 356 1.87 12.99 -35.56
CA SER A 356 3.04 13.31 -36.39
C SER A 356 3.07 12.50 -37.69
N ALA A 357 2.63 11.24 -37.66
CA ALA A 357 2.44 10.44 -38.88
C ALA A 357 1.33 11.00 -39.78
N MET A 358 0.23 11.48 -39.20
CA MET A 358 -0.84 12.20 -39.91
C MET A 358 -0.35 13.52 -40.51
N GLN A 359 0.43 14.30 -39.76
CA GLN A 359 1.02 15.55 -40.27
C GLN A 359 2.03 15.31 -41.40
N ASP A 360 2.77 14.21 -41.38
CA ASP A 360 3.70 13.86 -42.47
C ASP A 360 2.96 13.34 -43.71
N LEU A 361 1.85 12.62 -43.54
CA LEU A 361 0.92 12.28 -44.63
C LEU A 361 0.27 13.54 -45.23
N ASP A 362 -0.18 14.48 -44.41
CA ASP A 362 -0.74 15.75 -44.88
C ASP A 362 0.29 16.61 -45.61
N LYS A 363 1.54 16.64 -45.14
CA LYS A 363 2.65 17.30 -45.85
C LYS A 363 2.98 16.59 -47.17
N GLN A 364 2.91 15.26 -47.22
CA GLN A 364 3.09 14.51 -48.46
C GLN A 364 1.94 14.76 -49.44
N HIS A 365 0.68 14.77 -48.97
CA HIS A 365 -0.49 15.12 -49.78
C HIS A 365 -0.42 16.56 -50.30
N THR A 366 0.01 17.51 -49.47
CA THR A 366 0.17 18.93 -49.86
C THR A 366 1.29 19.10 -50.89
N LYS A 367 2.41 18.36 -50.76
CA LYS A 367 3.49 18.33 -51.77
C LYS A 367 3.03 17.73 -53.10
N VAL A 368 2.21 16.68 -53.08
CA VAL A 368 1.65 16.06 -54.30
C VAL A 368 0.66 17.00 -54.99
N GLN A 369 -0.16 17.75 -54.24
CA GLN A 369 -1.08 18.75 -54.80
C GLN A 369 -0.37 20.00 -55.35
N GLN A 370 0.73 20.45 -54.71
CA GLN A 370 1.56 21.55 -55.23
C GLN A 370 2.40 21.15 -56.46
N ALA A 371 2.74 19.86 -56.62
CA ALA A 371 3.41 19.37 -57.82
C ALA A 371 2.47 19.19 -59.03
N ALA A 372 1.15 19.20 -58.82
CA ALA A 372 0.14 19.02 -59.87
C ALA A 372 -0.36 20.33 -60.51
N THR A 373 0.17 21.49 -60.10
CA THR A 373 -0.17 22.80 -60.70
C THR A 373 0.93 23.26 -61.65
N LEU A 374 0.85 22.83 -62.91
CA LEU A 374 1.60 23.42 -64.02
C LEU A 374 1.02 24.82 -64.35
N PRO A 375 1.85 25.83 -64.63
CA PRO A 375 1.36 27.14 -65.02
C PRO A 375 0.75 27.08 -66.41
N ALA A 376 -0.50 27.51 -66.52
CA ALA A 376 -1.12 27.82 -67.80
C ALA A 376 -0.39 29.00 -68.43
N ASN A 377 0.23 28.81 -69.60
CA ASN A 377 0.24 29.84 -70.66
C ASN A 377 0.82 29.36 -71.99
N HIS A 378 0.14 29.84 -73.04
CA HIS A 378 0.53 29.95 -74.45
C HIS A 378 0.46 28.71 -75.33
N LEU A 379 -0.70 28.53 -75.97
CA LEU A 379 -0.77 28.03 -77.35
C LEU A 379 -1.71 28.94 -78.17
N ALA A 380 -1.11 29.84 -78.93
CA ALA A 380 -1.74 30.48 -80.08
C ALA A 380 -1.87 29.43 -81.19
N ALA A 381 -3.06 29.33 -81.77
CA ALA A 381 -3.35 28.47 -82.91
C ALA A 381 -2.60 28.92 -84.18
N PRO A 382 -2.36 27.98 -85.11
CA PRO A 382 -2.79 28.25 -86.47
C PRO A 382 -3.69 27.15 -87.03
N ARG A 383 -4.61 27.62 -87.85
CA ARG A 383 -5.61 26.90 -88.66
C ARG A 383 -4.95 25.90 -89.61
N LEU A 384 -5.64 24.79 -89.88
CA LEU A 384 -5.64 24.17 -91.20
C LEU A 384 -6.99 23.49 -91.50
N HIS A 385 -7.36 23.63 -92.76
CA HIS A 385 -8.65 23.48 -93.41
C HIS A 385 -8.98 22.03 -93.83
N ILE A 386 -10.28 21.71 -93.88
CA ILE A 386 -11.03 20.92 -94.92
C ILE A 386 -10.58 19.44 -95.09
N CYS A 387 -11.43 18.40 -95.05
CA CYS A 387 -12.78 18.17 -95.58
C CYS A 387 -13.76 17.62 -94.54
#